data_AF-A0A1F4HJU5-F1
#
_entry.id   AF-A0A1F4HJU5-F1
#
_cell.length_a   1.000
_cell.length_b   1.000
_cell.length_c   1.000
_cell.angle_alpha   90.00
_cell.angle_beta   90.00
_cell.angle_gamma   90.00
#
_symmetry.space_group_name_H-M   'P 1'
#
loop_
_entity.id
_entity.type
_entity.pdbx_description
1 polymer ?
#
loop_
_entity_poly.entity_id
_entity_poly.type
_entity_poly.pdbx_seq_one_letter_code
_entity_poly.pdbx_strand_id
1 'polypeptide(L)'
;MAIIKKYKFKSRALGQNMHEMGGFNSETSTFTPLKVRKGFEVYQALDAITLAVEAGIIDNKKFVSQLFDKKSDFTKFVTYLSEYEDVGCRRIIDRWWTALSRLADWDDEEGFISSAEIAEKLLEVAIDSGQIKA
;
A
#
# COMPACT_ATOMS: atom_id res chain seq x y z
N MET A 1 40.12 -15.33 11.19
CA MET A 1 39.56 -14.45 10.13
C MET A 1 38.28 -15.09 9.59
N ALA A 2 37.13 -14.45 9.78
CA ALA A 2 35.87 -14.93 9.19
C ALA A 2 35.79 -14.45 7.74
N ILE A 3 35.71 -15.39 6.79
CA ILE A 3 35.54 -15.10 5.36
C ILE A 3 34.07 -14.75 5.14
N ILE A 4 33.76 -13.46 4.97
CA ILE A 4 32.41 -13.00 4.61
C ILE A 4 32.17 -13.36 3.14
N LYS A 5 31.25 -14.31 2.90
CA LYS A 5 30.88 -14.71 1.54
C LYS A 5 30.16 -13.55 0.84
N LYS A 6 30.55 -13.28 -0.41
CA LYS A 6 29.93 -12.26 -1.26
C LYS A 6 28.44 -12.57 -1.41
N TYR A 7 27.59 -11.58 -1.13
CA TYR A 7 26.13 -11.72 -1.26
C TYR A 7 25.77 -12.08 -2.70
N LYS A 8 25.06 -13.20 -2.88
CA LYS A 8 24.48 -13.59 -4.17
C LYS A 8 23.01 -13.18 -4.18
N PHE A 9 22.69 -12.23 -5.05
CA PHE A 9 21.33 -11.80 -5.28
C PHE A 9 20.48 -12.99 -5.76
N LYS A 10 19.38 -13.26 -5.06
CA LYS A 10 18.35 -14.23 -5.49
C LYS A 10 17.14 -13.45 -5.96
N SER A 11 16.83 -13.54 -7.25
CA SER A 11 15.55 -13.06 -7.76
C SER A 11 14.41 -13.84 -7.08
N ARG A 12 13.53 -13.14 -6.36
CA ARG A 12 12.27 -13.71 -5.91
C ARG A 12 11.29 -13.59 -7.07
N ALA A 13 10.74 -14.72 -7.52
CA ALA A 13 9.56 -14.67 -8.36
C ALA A 13 8.42 -14.05 -7.54
N LEU A 14 7.71 -13.08 -8.11
CA LEU A 14 6.44 -12.62 -7.55
C LEU A 14 5.52 -13.85 -7.45
N GLY A 15 4.89 -14.05 -6.30
CA GLY A 15 4.04 -15.23 -6.07
C GLY A 15 2.93 -15.29 -7.11
N GLN A 16 2.66 -16.49 -7.65
CA GLN A 16 1.66 -16.73 -8.71
C GLN A 16 0.25 -16.21 -8.34
N ASN A 17 -0.04 -15.99 -7.06
CA ASN A 17 -1.30 -15.42 -6.57
C ASN A 17 -1.47 -13.91 -6.86
N MET A 18 -0.45 -13.22 -7.37
CA MET A 18 -0.55 -11.78 -7.66
C MET A 18 -1.57 -11.44 -8.75
N HIS A 19 -1.76 -12.30 -9.76
CA HIS A 19 -2.73 -12.02 -10.83
C HIS A 19 -4.18 -11.99 -10.31
N GLU A 20 -4.48 -12.71 -9.24
CA GLU A 20 -5.84 -12.76 -8.69
C GLU A 20 -6.16 -11.62 -7.71
N MET A 21 -5.12 -11.00 -7.14
CA MET A 21 -5.25 -9.96 -6.11
C MET A 21 -5.37 -8.54 -6.67
N GLY A 22 -5.14 -8.33 -7.97
CA GLY A 22 -5.12 -7.00 -8.59
C GLY A 22 -3.77 -6.29 -8.40
N GLY A 23 -3.70 -5.02 -8.81
CA GLY A 23 -2.51 -4.19 -8.73
C GLY A 23 -2.22 -3.40 -10.01
N PHE A 24 -1.07 -2.75 -10.03
CA PHE A 24 -0.62 -1.93 -11.15
C PHE A 24 -0.02 -2.78 -12.27
N ASN A 25 -0.47 -2.55 -13.50
CA ASN A 25 0.14 -3.11 -14.71
C ASN A 25 0.93 -2.00 -15.43
N SER A 26 2.26 -2.13 -15.46
CA SER A 26 3.15 -1.15 -16.09
C SER A 26 3.08 -1.13 -17.61
N GLU A 27 2.71 -2.25 -18.25
CA GLU A 27 2.59 -2.31 -19.71
C GLU A 27 1.39 -1.52 -20.21
N THR A 28 0.28 -1.59 -19.48
CA THR A 28 -0.97 -0.91 -19.85
C THR A 28 -1.18 0.41 -19.11
N SER A 29 -0.35 0.72 -18.09
CA SER A 29 -0.54 1.85 -17.17
C SER A 29 -1.93 1.89 -16.55
N THR A 30 -2.45 0.71 -16.18
CA THR A 30 -3.78 0.56 -15.56
C THR A 30 -3.68 -0.09 -14.19
N PHE A 31 -4.58 0.28 -13.30
CA PHE A 31 -4.72 -0.35 -11.99
C PHE A 31 -5.92 -1.31 -11.96
N THR A 32 -5.66 -2.58 -11.65
CA THR A 32 -6.73 -3.54 -11.33
C THR A 32 -7.04 -3.44 -9.84
N PRO A 33 -8.30 -3.20 -9.44
CA PRO A 33 -8.64 -3.05 -8.03
C PRO A 33 -8.20 -4.23 -7.16
N LEU A 34 -7.65 -3.90 -5.98
CA LEU A 34 -7.09 -4.86 -5.05
C LEU A 34 -8.21 -5.66 -4.35
N LYS A 35 -7.98 -6.96 -4.21
CA LYS A 35 -8.84 -7.90 -3.47
C LYS A 35 -8.12 -8.38 -2.22
N VAL A 36 -8.50 -7.83 -1.07
CA VAL A 36 -7.85 -8.14 0.22
C VAL A 36 -8.44 -9.44 0.81
N ARG A 37 -7.67 -10.52 0.68
CA ARG A 37 -8.05 -11.91 1.03
C ARG A 37 -6.96 -12.61 1.86
N LYS A 38 -7.24 -13.83 2.34
CA LYS A 38 -6.26 -14.64 3.09
C LYS A 38 -4.99 -14.85 2.25
N GLY A 39 -3.82 -14.55 2.84
CA GLY A 39 -2.52 -14.59 2.15
C GLY A 39 -2.13 -13.28 1.45
N PHE A 40 -2.92 -12.23 1.62
CA PHE A 40 -2.56 -10.87 1.20
C PHE A 40 -1.41 -10.33 2.05
N GLU A 41 -0.38 -9.83 1.38
CA GLU A 41 0.78 -9.19 2.02
C GLU A 41 0.71 -7.68 1.82
N VAL A 42 0.71 -6.91 2.91
CA VAL A 42 0.58 -5.45 2.89
C VAL A 42 1.63 -4.80 1.99
N TYR A 43 2.88 -5.27 2.00
CA TYR A 43 3.94 -4.71 1.16
C TYR A 43 3.64 -4.79 -0.34
N GLN A 44 2.92 -5.81 -0.79
CA GLN A 44 2.57 -5.96 -2.21
C GLN A 44 1.55 -4.89 -2.63
N ALA A 45 0.59 -4.59 -1.76
CA ALA A 45 -0.34 -3.51 -1.98
C ALA A 45 0.35 -2.15 -1.91
N LEU A 46 1.26 -1.95 -0.95
CA LEU A 46 2.05 -0.73 -0.86
C LEU A 46 2.87 -0.49 -2.13
N ASP A 47 3.53 -1.53 -2.66
CA ASP A 47 4.26 -1.43 -3.95
C ASP A 47 3.33 -1.07 -5.11
N ALA A 48 2.19 -1.76 -5.23
CA ALA A 48 1.23 -1.50 -6.31
C ALA A 48 0.64 -0.08 -6.24
N ILE A 49 0.20 0.35 -5.06
CA ILE A 49 -0.36 1.69 -4.81
C ILE A 49 0.70 2.75 -5.13
N THR A 50 1.93 2.55 -4.68
CA THR A 50 3.05 3.46 -4.93
C THR A 50 3.27 3.67 -6.42
N LEU A 51 3.34 2.58 -7.20
CA LEU A 51 3.49 2.66 -8.64
C LEU A 51 2.32 3.40 -9.31
N ALA A 52 1.10 3.17 -8.85
CA ALA A 52 -0.10 3.83 -9.38
C ALA A 52 -0.12 5.34 -9.09
N VAL A 53 0.29 5.74 -7.88
CA VAL A 53 0.41 7.14 -7.48
C VAL A 53 1.54 7.82 -8.25
N GLU A 54 2.69 7.18 -8.40
CA GLU A 54 3.81 7.70 -9.21
C GLU A 54 3.46 7.84 -10.70
N ALA A 55 2.64 6.93 -11.23
CA ALA A 55 2.13 7.00 -12.59
C ALA A 55 1.06 8.08 -12.78
N GLY A 56 0.57 8.71 -11.70
CA GLY A 56 -0.43 9.78 -11.76
C GLY A 56 -1.83 9.31 -12.19
N ILE A 57 -2.12 8.01 -12.05
CA ILE A 57 -3.40 7.43 -12.50
C ILE A 57 -4.46 7.34 -11.38
N ILE A 58 -4.11 7.74 -10.16
CA ILE A 58 -4.99 7.74 -8.99
C ILE A 58 -5.44 9.17 -8.69
N ASP A 59 -6.74 9.32 -8.46
CA ASP A 59 -7.37 10.56 -8.01
C ASP A 59 -7.56 10.48 -6.50
N ASN A 60 -6.95 11.40 -5.75
CA ASN A 60 -7.02 11.46 -4.29
C ASN A 60 -8.47 11.53 -3.76
N LYS A 61 -9.44 12.01 -4.56
CA LYS A 61 -10.85 12.06 -4.15
C LYS A 61 -11.62 10.77 -4.44
N LYS A 62 -10.99 9.80 -5.10
CA LYS A 62 -11.63 8.55 -5.54
C LYS A 62 -10.78 7.30 -5.32
N PHE A 63 -9.63 7.43 -4.66
CA PHE A 63 -8.63 6.38 -4.52
C PHE A 63 -9.21 5.08 -3.97
N VAL A 64 -10.17 5.13 -3.04
CA VAL A 64 -10.78 3.92 -2.46
C VAL A 64 -11.42 3.05 -3.55
N SER A 65 -12.19 3.68 -4.44
CA SER A 65 -12.88 2.97 -5.53
C SER A 65 -11.97 2.58 -6.70
N GLN A 66 -10.83 3.27 -6.85
CA GLN A 66 -9.85 2.98 -7.89
C GLN A 66 -8.88 1.88 -7.46
N LEU A 67 -8.50 1.85 -6.18
CA LEU A 67 -7.49 0.94 -5.65
C LEU A 67 -8.09 -0.35 -5.07
N PHE A 68 -9.36 -0.38 -4.68
CA PHE A 68 -9.96 -1.54 -4.01
C PHE A 68 -11.24 -2.02 -4.70
N ASP A 69 -11.39 -3.34 -4.82
CA ASP A 69 -12.56 -3.98 -5.45
C ASP A 69 -13.85 -3.62 -4.70
N LYS A 70 -13.75 -3.54 -3.36
CA LYS A 70 -14.86 -3.21 -2.46
C LYS A 70 -14.39 -2.34 -1.30
N LYS A 71 -15.32 -1.57 -0.73
CA LYS A 71 -15.07 -0.80 0.50
C LYS A 71 -14.55 -1.67 1.65
N SER A 72 -15.05 -2.90 1.78
CA SER A 72 -14.56 -3.86 2.79
C SER A 72 -13.09 -4.22 2.60
N ASP A 73 -12.58 -4.19 1.37
CA ASP A 73 -11.19 -4.52 1.08
C ASP A 73 -10.28 -3.35 1.46
N PHE A 74 -10.74 -2.10 1.27
CA PHE A 74 -10.07 -0.94 1.86
C PHE A 74 -10.02 -1.02 3.39
N THR A 75 -11.15 -1.30 4.05
CA THR A 75 -11.18 -1.41 5.53
C THR A 75 -10.22 -2.48 6.03
N LYS A 76 -10.17 -3.66 5.40
CA LYS A 76 -9.20 -4.71 5.76
C LYS A 76 -7.76 -4.25 5.53
N PHE A 77 -7.48 -3.57 4.42
CA PHE A 77 -6.15 -3.04 4.16
C PHE A 77 -5.71 -2.07 5.25
N VAL A 78 -6.58 -1.14 5.65
CA VAL A 78 -6.34 -0.20 6.75
C VAL A 78 -6.02 -0.95 8.05
N THR A 79 -6.82 -1.97 8.40
CA THR A 79 -6.53 -2.82 9.58
C THR A 79 -5.19 -3.55 9.49
N TYR A 80 -4.85 -4.12 8.32
CA TYR A 80 -3.56 -4.78 8.16
C TYR A 80 -2.39 -3.82 8.15
N LEU A 81 -2.60 -2.59 7.68
CA LEU A 81 -1.61 -1.53 7.71
C LEU A 81 -1.36 -1.05 9.14
N SER A 82 -2.40 -0.93 9.98
CA SER A 82 -2.23 -0.52 11.37
C SER A 82 -1.41 -1.52 12.18
N GLU A 83 -1.52 -2.81 11.86
CA GLU A 83 -0.78 -3.90 12.53
C GLU A 83 0.58 -4.20 11.86
N TYR A 84 0.95 -3.46 10.81
CA TYR A 84 2.06 -3.84 9.93
C TYR A 84 3.43 -3.84 10.63
N GLU A 85 3.68 -2.86 11.50
CA GLU A 85 4.92 -2.77 12.27
C GLU A 85 5.03 -3.88 13.33
N ASP A 86 3.90 -4.23 13.95
CA ASP A 86 3.81 -5.19 15.05
C ASP A 86 4.06 -6.64 14.60
N VAL A 87 3.61 -7.01 13.40
CA VAL A 87 3.58 -8.41 12.94
C VAL A 87 4.93 -8.92 12.39
N GLY A 88 6.00 -8.11 12.44
CA GLY A 88 7.32 -8.61 12.04
C GLY A 88 8.46 -7.61 12.03
N CYS A 89 8.41 -6.57 12.87
CA CYS A 89 9.39 -5.47 12.86
C CYS A 89 9.57 -4.86 11.46
N ARG A 90 8.49 -4.83 10.67
CA ARG A 90 8.48 -4.21 9.35
C ARG A 90 8.31 -2.70 9.55
N ARG A 91 8.76 -1.89 8.60
CA ARG A 91 8.55 -0.44 8.63
C ARG A 91 8.05 0.02 7.27
N ILE A 92 7.26 1.09 7.29
CA ILE A 92 6.99 1.86 6.08
C ILE A 92 8.30 2.51 5.64
N ILE A 93 8.62 2.38 4.36
CA ILE A 93 9.81 2.99 3.74
C ILE A 93 9.42 4.25 2.99
N ASP A 94 10.42 5.06 2.65
CA ASP A 94 10.18 6.44 2.23
C ASP A 94 9.28 6.56 0.99
N ARG A 95 9.50 5.64 0.05
CA ARG A 95 8.74 5.59 -1.20
C ARG A 95 7.27 5.26 -0.97
N TRP A 96 6.97 4.36 -0.04
CA TRP A 96 5.60 4.01 0.32
C TRP A 96 4.94 5.16 1.08
N TRP A 97 5.65 5.75 2.04
CA TRP A 97 5.16 6.91 2.78
C TRP A 97 4.81 8.07 1.85
N THR A 98 5.68 8.41 0.90
CA THR A 98 5.45 9.49 -0.08
C THR A 98 4.20 9.23 -0.94
N ALA A 99 3.91 7.97 -1.27
CA ALA A 99 2.72 7.65 -2.04
C ALA A 99 1.45 7.78 -1.18
N LEU A 100 1.49 7.30 0.06
CA LEU A 100 0.35 7.37 0.98
C LEU A 100 0.06 8.81 1.42
N SER A 101 1.10 9.62 1.65
CA SER A 101 0.99 11.04 1.97
C SER A 101 0.28 11.81 0.88
N ARG A 102 0.66 11.56 -0.38
CA ARG A 102 -0.01 12.13 -1.55
C ARG A 102 -1.48 11.74 -1.63
N LEU A 103 -1.83 10.49 -1.33
CA LEU A 103 -3.24 10.05 -1.33
C LEU A 103 -4.05 10.75 -0.25
N ALA A 104 -3.46 10.92 0.93
CA ALA A 104 -4.07 11.55 2.08
C ALA A 104 -3.98 13.09 2.06
N ASP A 105 -3.29 13.67 1.07
CA ASP A 105 -3.03 15.12 0.95
C ASP A 105 -2.42 15.72 2.23
N TRP A 106 -1.51 15.00 2.89
CA TRP A 106 -0.79 15.49 4.07
C TRP A 106 0.64 15.94 3.73
N ASP A 107 1.16 16.89 4.50
CA ASP A 107 2.48 17.51 4.31
C ASP A 107 3.36 17.40 5.57
N ASP A 108 3.19 16.32 6.35
CA ASP A 108 4.01 16.05 7.53
C ASP A 108 5.42 15.57 7.16
N GLU A 109 6.41 15.74 8.03
CA GLU A 109 7.76 15.18 7.83
C GLU A 109 7.77 13.66 8.06
N GLU A 110 8.29 12.95 7.06
CA GLU A 110 8.59 11.52 7.12
C GLU A 110 9.54 11.21 8.30
N GLY A 111 9.04 10.43 9.27
CA GLY A 111 9.86 9.97 10.41
C GLY A 111 9.18 10.02 11.77
N PHE A 112 8.04 10.70 11.89
CA PHE A 112 7.30 10.81 13.17
C PHE A 112 5.95 10.09 13.19
N ILE A 113 5.58 9.41 12.11
CA ILE A 113 4.27 8.76 11.98
C ILE A 113 4.41 7.25 11.81
N SER A 114 3.70 6.49 12.65
CA SER A 114 3.62 5.02 12.62
C SER A 114 2.68 4.50 11.53
N SER A 115 2.79 3.23 11.17
CA SER A 115 1.85 2.58 10.23
C SER A 115 0.39 2.63 10.70
N ALA A 116 0.16 2.66 12.03
CA ALA A 116 -1.16 2.85 12.62
C ALA A 116 -1.71 4.26 12.38
N GLU A 117 -0.92 5.30 12.64
CA GLU A 117 -1.33 6.68 12.37
C GLU A 117 -1.54 6.93 10.88
N ILE A 118 -0.72 6.33 10.01
CA ILE A 118 -0.94 6.36 8.55
C ILE A 118 -2.29 5.75 8.19
N ALA A 119 -2.63 4.59 8.78
CA ALA A 119 -3.89 3.91 8.55
C ALA A 119 -5.10 4.74 9.01
N GLU A 120 -5.00 5.36 10.19
CA GLU A 120 -6.04 6.26 10.74
C GLU A 120 -6.29 7.45 9.82
N LYS A 121 -5.23 8.15 9.39
CA LYS A 121 -5.36 9.30 8.50
C LYS A 121 -5.93 8.93 7.13
N LEU A 122 -5.56 7.78 6.56
CA LEU A 122 -6.17 7.29 5.32
C LEU A 122 -7.67 7.04 5.49
N LEU A 123 -8.08 6.52 6.64
CA LEU A 123 -9.48 6.28 6.96
C LEU A 123 -10.24 7.62 7.11
N GLU A 124 -9.67 8.58 7.84
CA GLU A 124 -10.21 9.93 8.03
C GLU A 124 -10.45 10.61 6.68
N VAL A 125 -9.44 10.67 5.81
CA VAL A 125 -9.57 11.26 4.47
C VAL A 125 -10.65 10.56 3.65
N ALA A 126 -10.75 9.23 3.72
CA ALA A 126 -11.78 8.49 3.00
C ALA A 126 -13.20 8.80 3.51
N ILE A 127 -13.36 9.08 4.80
CA ILE A 127 -14.64 9.50 5.41
C ILE A 127 -14.96 10.94 5.02
N ASP A 128 -14.02 11.87 5.21
CA ASP A 128 -14.20 13.30 4.99
C ASP A 128 -14.48 13.64 3.52
N SER A 129 -13.85 12.91 2.61
CA SER A 129 -14.11 13.01 1.17
C SER A 129 -15.39 12.27 0.71
N GLY A 130 -16.10 11.60 1.62
CA GLY A 130 -17.33 10.86 1.33
C GLY A 130 -17.14 9.56 0.54
N GLN A 131 -15.90 9.06 0.41
CA GLN A 131 -15.60 7.81 -0.28
C GLN A 131 -16.16 6.60 0.50
N ILE A 132 -16.16 6.68 1.83
CA ILE A 132 -16.79 5.72 2.73
C ILE A 132 -17.72 6.44 3.73
N LYS A 133 -18.62 5.68 4.36
CA LYS A 133 -19.46 6.20 5.45
C LYS A 133 -18.74 5.90 6.78
N ALA A 134 -18.79 6.85 7.70
CA ALA A 134 -18.40 6.64 9.09
C ALA A 134 -19.28 5.57 9.76
#